data_AF-A0A356TJD9-F1
#
_entry.id   AF-A0A356TJD9-F1
#
_cell.length_a   1.000
_cell.length_b   1.000
_cell.length_c   1.000
_cell.angle_alpha   90.00
_cell.angle_beta   90.00
_cell.angle_gamma   90.00
#
_symmetry.space_group_name_H-M   'P 1'
#
loop_
_entity.id
_entity.type
_entity.pdbx_description
1 polymer ?
#
loop_
_entity_poly.entity_id
_entity_poly.type
_entity_poly.pdbx_seq_one_letter_code
_entity_poly.pdbx_strand_id
1 'polypeptide(L)'
;MEVLVPQLWRAPFVFLAASLLCSCTEEGAILTVDLRTDFVPGAEFVLVETVLEPEGAASQTAMHGALQGAEVVEGLRVARFTGIAPGDQQLRVVLRRPNGQALITREVDLAIQRDFAVTVVLDRRCANVSCGDGEACVSGVCVDAGCTPETPDRCP
;
A
#
# COMPACT_ATOMS: atom_id res chain seq x y z
N MET A 1 -64.18 -20.95 -49.29
CA MET A 1 -64.51 -21.14 -47.86
C MET A 1 -63.19 -21.31 -47.13
N GLU A 2 -62.43 -20.23 -46.97
CA GLU A 2 -62.60 -19.19 -45.94
C GLU A 2 -61.98 -19.69 -44.62
N VAL A 3 -60.71 -19.42 -44.27
CA VAL A 3 -59.96 -18.15 -44.10
C VAL A 3 -60.05 -17.60 -42.65
N LEU A 4 -58.85 -17.33 -42.11
CA LEU A 4 -58.46 -16.37 -41.05
C LEU A 4 -58.57 -16.71 -39.54
N VAL A 5 -57.38 -16.89 -38.96
CA VAL A 5 -56.84 -16.25 -37.73
C VAL A 5 -57.20 -14.75 -37.70
N PRO A 6 -57.61 -14.09 -36.58
CA PRO A 6 -56.69 -13.51 -35.55
C PRO A 6 -57.32 -13.25 -34.13
N GLN A 7 -56.56 -13.40 -33.03
CA GLN A 7 -55.84 -12.35 -32.25
C GLN A 7 -56.56 -11.78 -30.99
N LEU A 8 -55.71 -11.62 -29.96
CA LEU A 8 -55.65 -10.58 -28.92
C LEU A 8 -56.40 -10.71 -27.58
N TRP A 9 -55.53 -10.73 -26.55
CA TRP A 9 -55.61 -10.06 -25.25
C TRP A 9 -56.18 -10.82 -24.04
N ARG A 10 -55.26 -11.35 -23.23
CA ARG A 10 -54.96 -10.83 -21.88
C ARG A 10 -53.80 -11.62 -21.24
N ALA A 11 -52.66 -10.96 -21.09
CA ALA A 11 -51.64 -11.30 -20.09
C ALA A 11 -51.78 -10.32 -18.91
N PRO A 12 -51.37 -10.75 -17.71
CA PRO A 12 -50.12 -10.21 -17.18
C PRO A 12 -49.24 -11.38 -16.69
N PHE A 13 -48.13 -11.69 -17.37
CA PHE A 13 -46.80 -11.16 -17.04
C PHE A 13 -46.57 -11.02 -15.53
N VAL A 14 -46.41 -12.15 -14.84
CA VAL A 14 -45.71 -12.20 -13.55
C VAL A 14 -44.23 -11.98 -13.87
N PHE A 15 -43.82 -10.72 -13.75
CA PHE A 15 -42.44 -10.26 -13.75
C PHE A 15 -41.73 -10.93 -12.57
N LEU A 16 -40.97 -12.00 -12.84
CA LEU A 16 -40.00 -12.54 -11.90
C LEU A 16 -38.86 -11.52 -11.80
N ALA A 17 -38.95 -10.63 -10.82
CA ALA A 17 -37.99 -9.57 -10.56
C ALA A 17 -36.60 -10.17 -10.30
N ALA A 18 -35.71 -10.02 -11.29
CA ALA A 18 -34.30 -10.28 -11.16
C ALA A 18 -33.69 -9.24 -10.21
N SER A 19 -33.57 -9.60 -8.93
CA SER A 19 -32.79 -8.88 -7.93
C SER A 19 -31.30 -9.02 -8.23
N LEU A 20 -30.83 -8.25 -9.22
CA LEU A 20 -29.42 -7.87 -9.35
C LEU A 20 -29.08 -7.00 -8.14
N LEU A 21 -28.69 -7.64 -7.04
CA LEU A 21 -27.87 -7.00 -6.02
C LEU A 21 -26.54 -6.64 -6.71
N CYS A 22 -26.49 -5.45 -7.32
CA CYS A 22 -25.24 -4.78 -7.63
C CYS A 22 -24.53 -4.55 -6.30
N SER A 23 -23.77 -5.55 -5.86
CA SER A 23 -22.65 -5.31 -4.97
C SER A 23 -21.62 -4.57 -5.81
N CYS A 24 -21.70 -3.25 -5.83
CA CYS A 24 -20.52 -2.44 -6.13
C CYS A 24 -19.54 -2.68 -4.98
N THR A 25 -18.76 -3.75 -5.10
CA THR A 25 -17.48 -3.83 -4.40
C THR A 25 -16.63 -2.75 -5.03
N GLU A 26 -16.52 -1.61 -4.35
CA GLU A 26 -15.45 -0.66 -4.63
C GLU A 26 -14.15 -1.43 -4.43
N GLU A 27 -13.50 -1.79 -5.54
CA GLU A 27 -12.18 -2.38 -5.52
C GLU A 27 -11.23 -1.29 -5.04
N GLY A 28 -10.85 -1.35 -3.76
CA GLY A 28 -9.91 -0.41 -3.17
C GLY A 28 -8.56 -0.43 -3.89
N ALA A 29 -7.80 0.64 -3.72
CA ALA A 29 -6.50 0.84 -4.37
C ALA A 29 -5.49 -0.24 -4.00
N ILE A 30 -4.50 -0.41 -4.87
CA ILE A 30 -3.32 -1.23 -4.63
C ILE A 30 -2.16 -0.34 -4.21
N LEU A 31 -1.61 -0.58 -3.02
CA LEU A 31 -0.36 0.05 -2.58
C LEU A 31 0.79 -0.93 -2.78
N THR A 32 1.84 -0.44 -3.41
CA THR A 32 3.05 -1.20 -3.68
C THR A 32 4.22 -0.50 -3.01
N VAL A 33 5.04 -1.23 -2.25
CA VAL A 33 6.13 -0.65 -1.44
C VAL A 33 7.47 -1.20 -1.88
N ASP A 34 8.31 -0.30 -2.39
CA ASP A 34 9.70 -0.56 -2.75
C ASP A 34 10.65 0.00 -1.68
N LEU A 35 11.74 -0.70 -1.41
CA LEU A 35 12.74 -0.33 -0.41
C LEU A 35 14.08 -0.05 -1.10
N ARG A 36 14.67 1.09 -0.76
CA ARG A 36 16.07 1.42 -1.06
C ARG A 36 16.83 1.61 0.24
N THR A 37 17.95 0.93 0.38
CA THR A 37 18.73 0.92 1.62
C THR A 37 20.21 0.68 1.32
N ASP A 38 21.08 1.25 2.15
CA ASP A 38 22.52 1.01 2.13
C ASP A 38 22.98 0.08 3.27
N PHE A 39 22.03 -0.53 3.98
CA PHE A 39 22.28 -1.63 4.91
C PHE A 39 22.44 -2.95 4.14
N VAL A 40 23.28 -3.85 4.63
CA VAL A 40 23.59 -5.14 4.01
C VAL A 40 22.56 -6.21 4.39
N PRO A 41 21.77 -6.74 3.44
CA PRO A 41 20.84 -7.84 3.68
C PRO A 41 21.56 -9.10 4.19
N GLY A 42 20.96 -9.81 5.15
CA GLY A 42 21.52 -11.03 5.75
C GLY A 42 22.63 -10.80 6.78
N ALA A 43 23.34 -9.67 6.72
CA ALA A 43 24.39 -9.31 7.67
C ALA A 43 23.90 -8.29 8.72
N GLU A 44 23.29 -7.18 8.28
CA GLU A 44 22.83 -6.10 9.17
C GLU A 44 21.35 -6.26 9.52
N PHE A 45 20.53 -6.76 8.59
CA PHE A 45 19.12 -7.07 8.81
C PHE A 45 18.71 -8.36 8.10
N VAL A 46 17.69 -9.06 8.61
CA VAL A 46 17.20 -10.33 8.04
C VAL A 46 15.74 -10.27 7.59
N LEU A 47 15.02 -9.23 8.00
CA LEU A 47 13.59 -9.09 7.79
C LEU A 47 13.25 -7.62 7.59
N VAL A 48 12.41 -7.35 6.60
CA VAL A 48 11.73 -6.08 6.41
C VAL A 48 10.29 -6.27 6.87
N GLU A 49 9.88 -5.48 7.86
CA GLU A 49 8.49 -5.39 8.26
C GLU A 49 7.87 -4.12 7.70
N THR A 50 6.76 -4.27 7.01
CA THR A 50 5.98 -3.16 6.48
C THR A 50 4.59 -3.20 7.08
N VAL A 51 4.22 -2.15 7.80
CA VAL A 51 2.91 -1.99 8.42
C VAL A 51 2.21 -0.82 7.76
N LEU A 52 1.02 -1.06 7.23
CA LEU A 52 0.12 -0.02 6.74
C LEU A 52 -0.99 0.16 7.78
N GLU A 53 -1.12 1.39 8.28
CA GLU A 53 -2.09 1.78 9.28
C GLU A 53 -3.12 2.71 8.61
N PRO A 54 -4.26 2.13 8.15
CA PRO A 54 -5.34 2.92 7.57
C PRO A 54 -6.15 3.62 8.65
N GLU A 55 -6.64 4.83 8.34
CA GLU A 55 -7.58 5.52 9.21
C GLU A 55 -8.90 4.74 9.30
N GLY A 56 -9.31 4.37 10.52
CA GLY A 56 -10.60 3.71 10.76
C GLY A 56 -10.71 2.24 10.33
N ALA A 57 -9.60 1.60 9.91
CA ALA A 57 -9.57 0.18 9.55
C ALA A 57 -8.43 -0.56 10.28
N ALA A 58 -8.41 -1.89 10.15
CA ALA A 58 -7.36 -2.71 10.76
C ALA A 58 -6.03 -2.54 10.03
N SER A 59 -4.93 -2.46 10.78
CA SER A 59 -3.57 -2.44 10.23
C SER A 59 -3.31 -3.68 9.39
N GLN A 60 -2.64 -3.49 8.26
CA GLN A 60 -2.15 -4.54 7.39
C GLN A 60 -0.65 -4.67 7.55
N THR A 61 -0.15 -5.90 7.64
CA THR A 61 1.27 -6.16 7.91
C THR A 61 1.83 -7.14 6.89
N ALA A 62 2.97 -6.78 6.30
CA ALA A 62 3.72 -7.61 5.35
C ALA A 62 5.15 -7.83 5.86
N MET A 63 5.58 -9.09 5.83
CA MET A 63 6.93 -9.52 6.20
C MET A 63 7.69 -9.95 4.95
N HIS A 64 8.87 -9.36 4.70
CA HIS A 64 9.74 -9.73 3.57
C HIS A 64 11.12 -10.14 4.06
N GLY A 65 11.55 -11.37 3.77
CA GLY A 65 12.87 -11.85 4.18
C GLY A 65 13.99 -11.18 3.38
N ALA A 66 15.04 -10.70 4.04
CA ALA A 66 16.12 -9.95 3.40
C ALA A 66 16.88 -10.73 2.32
N LEU A 67 16.88 -12.07 2.41
CA LEU A 67 17.49 -12.97 1.43
C LEU A 67 16.54 -13.35 0.27
N GLN A 68 15.26 -12.98 0.34
CA GLN A 68 14.30 -13.19 -0.73
C GLN A 68 14.47 -12.08 -1.78
N GLY A 69 14.98 -12.40 -2.96
CA GLY A 69 15.07 -11.46 -4.09
C GLY A 69 16.32 -10.58 -4.11
N ALA A 70 17.49 -11.11 -3.73
CA ALA A 70 18.77 -10.40 -3.62
C ALA A 70 19.35 -9.79 -4.93
N GLU A 71 18.58 -9.74 -6.01
CA GLU A 71 18.91 -8.96 -7.21
C GLU A 71 17.78 -7.98 -7.50
N VAL A 72 17.91 -6.72 -7.06
CA VAL A 72 17.15 -5.62 -7.68
C VAL A 72 17.99 -4.36 -7.71
N VAL A 73 18.49 -4.01 -8.89
CA VAL A 73 19.27 -2.79 -9.16
C VAL A 73 18.39 -1.52 -9.05
N GLU A 74 17.07 -1.65 -8.91
CA GLU A 74 16.08 -0.55 -8.93
C GLU A 74 15.34 -0.30 -7.59
N GLY A 75 15.54 -1.13 -6.57
CA GLY A 75 14.82 -1.11 -5.28
C GLY A 75 14.05 -2.42 -5.02
N LEU A 76 14.06 -2.91 -3.79
CA LEU A 76 13.45 -4.20 -3.44
C LEU A 76 11.96 -4.05 -3.16
N ARG A 77 11.10 -4.76 -3.89
CA ARG A 77 9.67 -4.87 -3.55
C ARG A 77 9.52 -5.62 -2.23
N VAL A 78 9.06 -4.94 -1.18
CA VAL A 78 8.94 -5.51 0.18
C VAL A 78 7.49 -5.71 0.61
N ALA A 79 6.53 -5.03 -0.02
CA ALA A 79 5.12 -5.25 0.27
C ALA A 79 4.22 -4.92 -0.93
N ARG A 80 3.05 -5.56 -0.92
CA ARG A 80 1.91 -5.22 -1.77
C ARG A 80 0.65 -5.36 -0.93
N PHE A 81 -0.10 -4.28 -0.82
CA PHE A 81 -1.40 -4.22 -0.16
C PHE A 81 -2.49 -3.98 -1.21
N THR A 82 -3.68 -4.50 -0.95
CA THR A 82 -4.82 -4.45 -1.87
C THR A 82 -6.08 -4.06 -1.11
N GLY A 83 -7.05 -3.44 -1.79
CA GLY A 83 -8.29 -3.03 -1.13
C GLY A 83 -8.08 -1.85 -0.18
N ILE A 84 -7.14 -0.96 -0.52
CA ILE A 84 -6.85 0.23 0.28
C ILE A 84 -7.92 1.28 0.01
N ALA A 85 -8.58 1.75 1.07
CA ALA A 85 -9.54 2.83 0.96
C ALA A 85 -8.83 4.13 0.55
N PRO A 86 -9.45 4.97 -0.29
CA PRO A 86 -8.90 6.29 -0.57
C PRO A 86 -8.78 7.15 0.69
N GLY A 87 -7.74 7.97 0.78
CA GLY A 87 -7.50 8.88 1.89
C GLY A 87 -6.07 8.82 2.43
N ASP A 88 -5.89 9.40 3.61
CA ASP A 88 -4.60 9.45 4.30
C ASP A 88 -4.29 8.09 4.95
N GLN A 89 -3.04 7.65 4.77
CA GLN A 89 -2.53 6.37 5.24
C GLN A 89 -1.16 6.60 5.89
N GLN A 90 -0.89 5.90 7.00
CA GLN A 90 0.44 5.88 7.58
C GLN A 90 1.13 4.55 7.25
N LEU A 91 2.29 4.64 6.60
CA LEU A 91 3.13 3.49 6.27
C LEU A 91 4.36 3.47 7.17
N ARG A 92 4.61 2.36 7.85
CA ARG A 92 5.78 2.15 8.70
C ARG A 92 6.62 1.01 8.14
N VAL A 93 7.87 1.29 7.78
CA VAL A 93 8.85 0.30 7.31
C VAL A 93 9.96 0.14 8.33
N VAL A 94 10.22 -1.10 8.74
CA VAL A 94 11.20 -1.46 9.76
C VAL A 94 12.18 -2.49 9.20
N LEU A 95 13.48 -2.21 9.27
CA LEU A 95 14.49 -3.26 9.10
C LEU A 95 14.72 -3.93 10.45
N ARG A 96 14.64 -5.26 10.51
CA ARG A 96 14.87 -6.04 11.73
C ARG A 96 16.15 -6.83 11.67
N ARG A 97 16.90 -6.78 12.78
CA ARG A 97 18.10 -7.57 13.03
C ARG A 97 17.76 -9.06 13.20
N PRO A 98 18.75 -9.97 13.09
CA PRO A 98 18.57 -11.40 13.37
C PRO A 98 17.95 -11.71 14.74
N ASN A 99 18.17 -10.85 15.74
CA ASN A 99 17.63 -10.98 17.09
C ASN A 99 16.20 -10.40 17.24
N GLY A 100 15.57 -9.98 16.14
CA GLY A 100 14.22 -9.40 16.11
C GLY A 100 14.14 -7.90 16.45
N GLN A 101 15.22 -7.27 16.92
CA GLN A 101 15.23 -5.85 17.25
C GLN A 101 15.13 -4.99 15.99
N ALA A 102 14.44 -3.85 16.08
CA ALA A 102 14.45 -2.84 15.03
C ALA A 102 15.87 -2.29 14.86
N LEU A 103 16.39 -2.35 13.64
CA LEU A 103 17.64 -1.70 13.21
C LEU A 103 17.38 -0.22 12.93
N ILE A 104 16.33 0.05 12.15
CA ILE A 104 15.91 1.40 11.76
C ILE A 104 14.42 1.34 11.36
N THR A 105 13.72 2.46 11.53
CA THR A 105 12.30 2.63 11.19
C THR A 105 12.12 3.91 10.37
N ARG A 106 11.21 3.85 9.38
CA ARG A 106 10.74 5.03 8.64
C ARG A 106 9.21 4.99 8.59
N GLU A 107 8.59 6.07 9.05
CA GLU A 107 7.16 6.34 8.92
C GLU A 107 6.95 7.27 7.73
N VAL A 108 6.02 6.98 6.83
CA VAL A 108 5.71 7.75 5.64
C VAL A 108 4.22 8.07 5.63
N ASP A 109 3.88 9.35 5.50
CA ASP A 109 2.50 9.78 5.34
C ASP A 109 2.13 9.78 3.84
N LEU A 110 1.07 9.06 3.50
CA LEU A 110 0.62 8.84 2.13
C LEU A 110 -0.80 9.34 1.94
N ALA A 111 -1.07 10.04 0.84
CA ALA A 111 -2.42 10.38 0.40
C ALA A 111 -2.80 9.52 -0.81
N ILE A 112 -3.48 8.40 -0.59
CA ILE A 112 -3.77 7.40 -1.63
C ILE A 112 -5.16 7.64 -2.21
N GLN A 113 -5.24 7.99 -3.50
CA GLN A 113 -6.52 8.17 -4.20
C GLN A 113 -6.80 7.08 -5.25
N ARG A 114 -5.77 6.35 -5.64
CA ARG A 114 -5.74 5.31 -6.67
C ARG A 114 -4.51 4.43 -6.43
N ASP A 115 -4.33 3.41 -7.26
CA ASP A 115 -3.11 2.58 -7.24
C ASP A 115 -1.85 3.45 -7.15
N PHE A 116 -1.00 3.12 -6.18
CA PHE A 116 0.17 3.92 -5.83
C PHE A 116 1.36 3.00 -5.55
N ALA A 117 2.52 3.39 -6.06
CA ALA A 117 3.79 2.77 -5.73
C ALA A 117 4.62 3.79 -4.97
N VAL A 118 5.17 3.41 -3.83
CA VAL A 118 6.02 4.28 -3.00
C VAL A 118 7.39 3.64 -2.80
N THR A 119 8.43 4.44 -2.94
CA THR A 119 9.79 4.05 -2.61
C THR A 119 10.17 4.59 -1.24
N VAL A 120 10.42 3.70 -0.29
CA VAL A 120 10.91 4.05 1.04
C VAL A 120 12.43 3.95 1.06
N VAL A 121 13.09 5.04 1.46
CA VAL A 121 14.55 5.11 1.57
C VAL A 121 14.95 5.03 3.04
N LEU A 122 15.71 3.99 3.40
CA LEU A 122 16.30 3.81 4.72
C LEU A 122 17.83 3.93 4.62
N ASP A 123 18.37 5.09 5.00
CA ASP A 123 19.80 5.41 4.95
C ASP A 123 20.42 5.21 6.35
N ARG A 124 21.60 4.60 6.44
CA ARG A 124 22.35 4.43 7.71
C ARG A 124 22.57 5.72 8.47
N ARG A 125 22.64 6.87 7.78
CA ARG A 125 22.79 8.19 8.40
C ARG A 125 21.60 8.55 9.28
N CYS A 126 20.44 7.92 9.06
CA CYS A 126 19.24 8.10 9.84
C CYS A 126 19.12 7.18 11.08
N ALA A 127 20.05 6.23 11.28
CA ALA A 127 19.94 5.23 12.34
C ALA A 127 19.90 5.82 13.76
N ASN A 128 20.47 7.02 13.96
CA ASN A 128 20.52 7.73 15.24
C ASN A 128 19.90 9.13 15.17
N VAL A 129 19.05 9.39 14.18
CA VAL A 129 18.34 10.67 14.03
C VAL A 129 16.92 10.51 14.54
N SER A 130 16.49 11.41 15.43
CA SER A 130 15.11 11.51 15.89
C SER A 130 14.51 12.81 15.37
N CYS A 131 13.43 12.70 14.61
CA CYS A 131 12.70 13.85 14.07
C CYS A 131 11.45 14.15 14.90
N GLY A 132 10.86 15.33 14.68
CA GLY A 132 9.61 15.71 15.33
C GLY A 132 8.40 14.99 14.74
N ASP A 133 7.22 15.29 15.28
CA ASP A 133 5.95 14.76 14.76
C ASP A 133 5.71 15.22 13.32
N GLY A 134 5.31 14.31 12.44
CA GLY A 134 5.10 14.59 11.01
C GLY A 134 6.39 14.78 10.21
N GLU A 135 7.55 14.55 10.83
CA GLU A 135 8.84 14.55 10.17
C GLU A 135 9.45 13.14 10.16
N ALA A 136 10.31 12.90 9.19
CA ALA A 136 11.10 11.69 9.13
C ALA A 136 12.49 11.95 8.55
N CYS A 137 13.44 11.11 8.93
CA CYS A 137 14.80 11.28 8.45
C CYS A 137 14.97 10.78 7.02
N VAL A 138 15.58 11.62 6.18
CA VAL A 138 16.07 11.28 4.84
C VAL A 138 17.51 11.76 4.73
N SER A 139 18.43 10.84 4.41
CA SER A 139 19.87 11.13 4.27
C SER A 139 20.52 11.89 5.45
N GLY A 140 20.03 11.66 6.67
CA GLY A 140 20.55 12.27 7.90
C GLY A 140 19.91 13.61 8.27
N VAL A 141 18.88 14.06 7.56
CA VAL A 141 18.16 15.32 7.81
C VAL A 141 16.68 15.05 8.05
N CYS A 142 16.08 15.72 9.03
CA CYS A 142 14.64 15.68 9.25
C CYS A 142 13.93 16.51 8.20
N VAL A 143 13.01 15.86 7.49
CA VAL A 143 12.17 16.44 6.45
C VAL A 143 10.73 16.01 6.69
N ASP A 144 9.80 16.57 5.93
CA ASP A 144 8.40 16.15 5.94
C ASP A 144 8.26 14.61 5.77
N ALA A 145 7.43 13.96 6.58
CA ALA A 145 7.27 12.51 6.54
C ALA A 145 6.74 11.99 5.19
N GLY A 146 6.03 12.82 4.44
CA GLY A 146 5.60 12.58 3.07
C GLY A 146 6.66 12.91 2.01
N CYS A 147 7.89 13.29 2.36
CA CYS A 147 9.00 13.40 1.40
C CYS A 147 9.46 12.00 0.96
N THR A 148 9.11 11.63 -0.29
CA THR A 148 9.56 10.42 -0.97
C THR A 148 9.98 10.75 -2.41
N PRO A 149 10.65 9.84 -3.13
CA PRO A 149 10.96 10.03 -4.56
C PRO A 149 9.73 10.34 -5.44
N GLU A 150 8.55 9.88 -5.03
CA GLU A 150 7.28 10.08 -5.75
C GLU A 150 6.58 11.41 -5.40
N THR A 151 7.02 12.08 -4.33
CA THR A 151 6.49 13.36 -3.83
C THR A 151 7.61 14.38 -3.60
N PRO A 152 8.41 14.72 -4.63
CA PRO A 152 9.59 15.57 -4.49
C PRO A 152 9.27 17.00 -4.02
N ASP A 153 8.05 17.49 -4.25
CA ASP A 153 7.62 18.83 -3.80
C ASP A 153 7.51 18.93 -2.26
N ARG A 154 7.49 17.80 -1.55
CA ARG A 154 7.54 17.75 -0.07
C ARG A 154 8.97 17.66 0.47
N CYS A 155 9.96 17.56 -0.41
CA CYS A 155 11.37 17.54 -0.06
C CYS A 155 11.98 18.95 -0.21
N PRO A 156 12.94 19.33 0.65
CA PRO A 156 13.62 20.63 0.56
C PRO A 156 14.51 20.79 -0.70
#